data_AF-A0A1H4M1C7-F1
#
_entry.id   AF-A0A1H4M1C7-F1
#
_cell.length_a   1.000
_cell.length_b   1.000
_cell.length_c   1.000
_cell.angle_alpha   90.00
_cell.angle_beta   90.00
_cell.angle_gamma   90.00
#
_symmetry.space_group_name_H-M   'P 1'
#
loop_
_entity.id
_entity.type
_entity.pdbx_description
1 polymer ?
#
loop_
_entity_poly.entity_id
_entity_poly.type
_entity_poly.pdbx_seq_one_letter_code
_entity_poly.pdbx_strand_id
1 'polypeptide(L)'
;MLALITPTARLHASWTEAYDEWPADAQQDGAGLRLAPDGGLDRPDAFAAWVERLRGQGDATVPAAPGRVHATYLWIVDGDTCLGAAELRHSLDDFLLGAGGHIGYSVRPSARRRGVATWALGELLTKARGLGLDRVLVTCDEDNSGSARTIERNGGVLEDVRTTAFGTKRRYWITPPPTPPALPVMGPGGISSNELRAWGRSQGFDIPDRGRLPSELLRAWERATEEVATEEVATEEAGERAE
;
A
#
# COMPACT_ATOMS: atom_id res chain seq x y z
N MET A 1 -12.79 -1.45 10.02
CA MET A 1 -12.58 -0.77 8.72
C MET A 1 -11.29 -1.29 8.12
N LEU A 2 -11.24 -1.50 6.79
CA LEU A 2 -10.03 -1.97 6.12
C LEU A 2 -8.94 -0.88 6.13
N ALA A 3 -7.70 -1.29 6.40
CA ALA A 3 -6.53 -0.41 6.37
C ALA A 3 -5.27 -1.15 5.87
N LEU A 4 -4.34 -0.38 5.28
CA LEU A 4 -2.98 -0.80 4.96
C LEU A 4 -2.06 -0.17 5.99
N ILE A 5 -1.47 -1.01 6.83
CA ILE A 5 -0.58 -0.55 7.89
C ILE A 5 0.85 -1.01 7.64
N THR A 6 1.81 -0.25 8.16
CA THR A 6 3.18 -0.74 8.31
C THR A 6 3.16 -2.00 9.19
N PRO A 7 3.91 -3.08 8.83
CA PRO A 7 4.04 -4.28 9.66
C PRO A 7 4.32 -3.93 11.12
N THR A 8 3.78 -4.68 12.08
CA THR A 8 3.92 -4.36 13.52
C THR A 8 3.93 -5.61 14.39
N ALA A 9 4.81 -5.65 15.39
CA ALA A 9 4.87 -6.77 16.34
C ALA A 9 3.55 -6.95 17.12
N ARG A 10 2.75 -5.88 17.25
CA ARG A 10 1.47 -5.88 17.97
C ARG A 10 0.46 -6.91 17.44
N LEU A 11 0.47 -7.19 16.13
CA LEU A 11 -0.47 -8.12 15.52
C LEU A 11 0.06 -9.55 15.40
N HIS A 12 1.10 -9.91 16.16
CA HIS A 12 1.72 -11.25 16.11
C HIS A 12 0.68 -12.38 16.15
N ALA A 13 -0.20 -12.40 17.15
CA ALA A 13 -1.22 -13.44 17.29
C ALA A 13 -2.14 -13.52 16.06
N SER A 14 -2.71 -12.39 15.63
CA SER A 14 -3.63 -12.36 14.49
C SER A 14 -2.93 -12.70 13.16
N TRP A 15 -1.67 -12.30 13.01
CA TRP A 15 -0.86 -12.66 11.85
C TRP A 15 -0.60 -14.16 11.81
N THR A 16 -0.24 -14.78 12.94
CA THR A 16 -0.01 -16.23 13.04
C THR A 16 -1.28 -17.01 12.71
N GLU A 17 -2.43 -16.62 13.27
CA GLU A 17 -3.72 -17.23 12.92
C GLU A 17 -4.02 -17.13 11.41
N ALA A 18 -3.73 -15.97 10.81
CA ALA A 18 -3.93 -15.77 9.38
C ALA A 18 -2.97 -16.63 8.54
N TYR A 19 -1.74 -16.82 9.01
CA TYR A 19 -0.71 -17.65 8.38
C TYR A 19 -1.09 -19.13 8.43
N ASP A 20 -1.57 -19.62 9.58
CA ASP A 20 -1.94 -21.01 9.82
C ASP A 20 -3.17 -21.47 9.01
N GLU A 21 -3.98 -20.54 8.47
CA GLU A 21 -5.07 -20.88 7.56
C GLU A 21 -4.59 -21.37 6.19
N TRP A 22 -3.35 -21.07 5.80
CA TRP A 22 -2.84 -21.44 4.49
C TRP A 22 -2.38 -22.90 4.47
N PRO A 23 -2.57 -23.60 3.33
CA PRO A 23 -1.88 -24.87 3.10
C PRO A 23 -0.36 -24.70 3.24
N ALA A 24 0.33 -25.72 3.75
CA ALA A 24 1.77 -25.65 4.04
C ALA A 24 2.65 -25.38 2.81
N ASP A 25 2.18 -25.72 1.62
CA ASP A 25 2.85 -25.52 0.33
C ASP A 25 2.39 -24.24 -0.40
N ALA A 26 1.48 -23.48 0.17
CA ALA A 26 0.90 -22.32 -0.49
C ALA A 26 1.83 -21.10 -0.41
N GLN A 27 2.04 -20.47 -1.56
CA GLN A 27 2.79 -19.23 -1.67
C GLN A 27 1.96 -18.04 -1.16
N GLN A 28 2.55 -17.24 -0.26
CA GLN A 28 1.96 -16.00 0.26
C GLN A 28 2.72 -14.80 -0.30
N ASP A 29 2.37 -14.40 -1.52
CA ASP A 29 2.99 -13.25 -2.17
C ASP A 29 2.82 -11.96 -1.36
N GLY A 30 3.86 -11.13 -1.37
CA GLY A 30 3.89 -9.87 -0.64
C GLY A 30 4.00 -9.99 0.88
N ALA A 31 3.99 -11.20 1.45
CA ALA A 31 4.14 -11.39 2.90
C ALA A 31 5.58 -11.21 3.38
N GLY A 32 6.59 -11.30 2.50
CA GLY A 32 7.99 -11.13 2.88
C GLY A 32 8.58 -12.33 3.64
N LEU A 33 7.99 -13.52 3.50
CA LEU A 33 8.44 -14.76 4.17
C LEU A 33 9.88 -15.14 3.82
N ARG A 34 10.39 -14.71 2.65
CA ARG A 34 11.81 -14.85 2.27
C ARG A 34 12.80 -14.11 3.19
N LEU A 35 12.30 -13.21 4.04
CA LEU A 35 13.08 -12.46 5.03
C LEU A 35 12.90 -13.00 6.45
N ALA A 36 12.04 -14.02 6.63
CA ALA A 36 11.80 -14.64 7.91
C ALA A 36 13.10 -15.31 8.42
N PRO A 37 13.31 -15.34 9.74
CA PRO A 37 14.45 -16.04 10.31
C PRO A 37 14.28 -17.56 10.18
N ASP A 38 15.41 -18.27 10.20
CA ASP A 38 15.40 -19.71 10.39
C ASP A 38 14.76 -20.05 11.75
N GLY A 39 13.90 -21.08 11.78
CA GLY A 39 13.21 -21.51 13.00
C GLY A 39 11.80 -20.95 13.19
N GLY A 40 11.30 -20.10 12.28
CA GLY A 40 9.90 -19.70 12.23
C GLY A 40 9.57 -18.36 12.89
N LEU A 41 8.27 -18.05 12.93
CA LEU A 41 7.69 -16.78 13.34
C LEU A 41 6.75 -16.91 14.56
N ASP A 42 6.77 -18.07 15.22
CA ASP A 42 5.99 -18.39 16.42
C ASP A 42 6.51 -17.66 17.67
N ARG A 43 7.82 -17.41 17.75
CA ARG A 43 8.42 -16.68 18.87
C ARG A 43 8.26 -15.15 18.71
N PRO A 44 7.77 -14.42 19.74
CA PRO A 44 7.56 -12.97 19.64
C PRO A 44 8.80 -12.14 19.29
N ASP A 45 9.97 -12.52 19.79
CA ASP A 45 11.25 -11.87 19.51
C ASP A 45 11.69 -12.06 18.05
N ALA A 46 11.55 -13.28 17.53
CA ALA A 46 11.82 -13.60 16.13
C ALA A 46 10.85 -12.86 15.19
N PHE A 47 9.57 -12.80 15.56
CA PHE A 47 8.54 -12.07 14.83
C PHE A 47 8.83 -10.56 14.80
N ALA A 48 9.16 -9.96 15.94
CA ALA A 48 9.51 -8.54 16.03
C ALA A 48 10.75 -8.22 15.17
N ALA A 49 11.80 -9.04 15.23
CA ALA A 49 12.99 -8.87 14.41
C ALA A 49 12.71 -9.02 12.90
N TRP A 50 11.76 -9.87 12.52
CA TRP A 50 11.29 -9.97 11.14
C TRP A 50 10.51 -8.72 10.70
N VAL A 51 9.61 -8.21 11.55
CA VAL A 51 8.87 -6.96 11.30
C VAL A 51 9.83 -5.80 11.04
N GLU A 52 10.88 -5.63 11.84
CA GLU A 52 11.86 -4.57 11.62
C GLU A 52 12.63 -4.75 10.31
N ARG A 53 12.96 -5.99 9.94
CA ARG A 53 13.55 -6.28 8.62
C ARG A 53 12.63 -5.89 7.47
N LEU A 54 11.33 -6.13 7.58
CA LEU A 54 10.34 -5.71 6.57
C LEU A 54 10.27 -4.19 6.45
N ARG A 55 10.23 -3.48 7.58
CA ARG A 55 10.20 -2.00 7.63
C ARG A 55 11.41 -1.38 6.96
N GLY A 56 12.59 -1.96 7.16
CA GLY A 56 13.84 -1.47 6.55
C GLY A 56 13.97 -1.71 5.04
N GLN A 57 13.15 -2.54 4.40
CA GLN A 57 13.31 -2.84 2.95
C GLN A 57 13.03 -1.63 2.06
N GLY A 58 12.27 -0.65 2.56
CA GLY A 58 11.90 0.56 1.81
C GLY A 58 12.92 1.70 1.92
N ASP A 59 13.96 1.57 2.75
CA ASP A 59 14.95 2.63 2.96
C ASP A 59 15.91 2.72 1.77
N ALA A 60 15.69 3.72 0.92
CA ALA A 60 16.52 3.99 -0.26
C ALA A 60 17.87 4.66 0.07
N THR A 61 18.12 5.03 1.32
CA THR A 61 19.43 5.56 1.76
C THR A 61 20.46 4.46 1.95
N VAL A 62 20.01 3.22 2.13
CA VAL A 62 20.83 2.01 2.22
C VAL A 62 20.74 1.28 0.88
N PRO A 63 21.83 0.72 0.32
CA PRO A 63 21.73 -0.08 -0.90
C PRO A 63 20.84 -1.32 -0.71
N ALA A 64 19.96 -1.59 -1.68
CA ALA A 64 19.23 -2.85 -1.73
C ALA A 64 20.20 -4.05 -1.78
N ALA A 65 19.81 -5.15 -1.15
CA ALA A 65 20.59 -6.39 -1.19
C ALA A 65 20.76 -6.89 -2.66
N PRO A 66 21.87 -7.55 -2.99
CA PRO A 66 22.12 -8.05 -4.35
C PRO A 66 20.95 -8.86 -4.92
N GLY A 67 20.53 -8.53 -6.14
CA GLY A 67 19.39 -9.18 -6.81
C GLY A 67 18.03 -8.84 -6.21
N ARG A 68 17.93 -7.73 -5.47
CA ARG A 68 16.67 -7.20 -4.93
C ARG A 68 16.54 -5.72 -5.27
N VAL A 69 15.30 -5.25 -5.18
CA VAL A 69 14.93 -3.85 -5.26
C VAL A 69 14.35 -3.40 -3.91
N HIS A 70 14.36 -2.10 -3.65
CA HIS A 70 13.64 -1.54 -2.51
C HIS A 70 12.15 -1.86 -2.59
N ALA A 71 11.55 -2.13 -1.44
CA ALA A 71 10.13 -2.44 -1.37
C ALA A 71 9.52 -2.01 -0.04
N THR A 72 8.31 -1.48 -0.12
CA THR A 72 7.47 -1.21 1.04
C THR A 72 6.56 -2.41 1.30
N TYR A 73 6.71 -3.02 2.48
CA TYR A 73 5.80 -4.06 2.95
C TYR A 73 4.67 -3.45 3.77
N LEU A 74 3.45 -3.95 3.56
CA LEU A 74 2.24 -3.48 4.21
C LEU A 74 1.37 -4.67 4.61
N TRP A 75 0.63 -4.54 5.71
CA TRP A 75 -0.38 -5.53 6.10
C TRP A 75 -1.78 -4.99 5.85
N ILE A 76 -2.65 -5.87 5.37
CA ILE A 76 -4.06 -5.59 5.16
C ILE A 76 -4.78 -5.99 6.44
N VAL A 77 -5.45 -5.05 7.10
CA VAL A 77 -6.08 -5.28 8.40
C VAL A 77 -7.52 -4.80 8.43
N ASP A 78 -8.31 -5.38 9.33
CA ASP A 78 -9.61 -4.85 9.76
C ASP A 78 -9.58 -4.70 11.29
N GLY A 79 -9.31 -3.48 11.76
CA GLY A 79 -8.94 -3.24 13.15
C GLY A 79 -7.64 -3.98 13.51
N ASP A 80 -7.72 -4.86 14.50
CA ASP A 80 -6.60 -5.69 14.95
C ASP A 80 -6.54 -7.07 14.28
N THR A 81 -7.43 -7.31 13.30
CA THR A 81 -7.44 -8.57 12.55
C THR A 81 -6.53 -8.46 11.33
N CYS A 82 -5.49 -9.29 11.24
CA CYS A 82 -4.69 -9.43 10.03
C CYS A 82 -5.46 -10.22 8.97
N LEU A 83 -5.62 -9.62 7.79
CA LEU A 83 -6.34 -10.18 6.65
C LEU A 83 -5.43 -10.52 5.47
N GLY A 84 -4.14 -10.17 5.53
CA GLY A 84 -3.19 -10.43 4.46
C GLY A 84 -2.01 -9.48 4.47
N ALA A 85 -1.19 -9.57 3.44
CA ALA A 85 0.00 -8.76 3.28
C ALA A 85 0.18 -8.34 1.82
N ALA A 86 0.94 -7.28 1.63
CA ALA A 86 1.31 -6.74 0.34
C ALA A 86 2.75 -6.22 0.35
N GLU A 87 3.37 -6.28 -0.83
CA GLU A 87 4.68 -5.72 -1.12
C GLU A 87 4.53 -4.79 -2.33
N LEU A 88 5.00 -3.55 -2.18
CA LEU A 88 5.14 -2.57 -3.25
C LEU A 88 6.63 -2.34 -3.51
N ARG A 89 7.14 -2.91 -4.60
CA ARG A 89 8.51 -2.73 -5.08
C ARG A 89 8.63 -1.38 -5.77
N HIS A 90 9.69 -0.65 -5.45
CA HIS A 90 9.92 0.73 -5.89
C HIS A 90 10.50 0.82 -7.32
N SER A 91 10.98 -0.31 -7.84
CA SER A 91 11.48 -0.43 -9.21
C SER A 91 11.35 -1.88 -9.70
N LEU A 92 11.64 -2.11 -10.99
CA LEU A 92 11.71 -3.44 -11.58
C LEU A 92 13.13 -3.70 -12.08
N ASP A 93 13.64 -4.88 -11.78
CA ASP A 93 14.73 -5.50 -12.54
C ASP A 93 14.15 -6.37 -13.68
N ASP A 94 15.01 -7.04 -14.45
CA ASP A 94 14.59 -7.89 -15.56
C ASP A 94 13.66 -9.04 -15.14
N PHE A 95 13.91 -9.61 -13.96
CA PHE A 95 13.08 -10.68 -13.42
C PHE A 95 11.69 -10.16 -13.03
N LEU A 96 11.63 -9.04 -12.31
CA LEU A 96 10.39 -8.42 -11.89
C LEU A 96 9.59 -7.90 -13.10
N LEU A 97 10.26 -7.36 -14.12
CA LEU A 97 9.62 -6.99 -15.38
C LEU A 97 9.05 -8.23 -16.10
N GLY A 98 9.74 -9.37 -16.03
CA GLY A 98 9.32 -10.62 -16.65
C GLY A 98 8.17 -11.33 -15.94
N ALA A 99 8.23 -11.45 -14.61
CA ALA A 99 7.34 -12.35 -13.87
C ALA A 99 6.81 -11.79 -12.54
N GLY A 100 7.53 -10.86 -11.89
CA GLY A 100 7.21 -10.45 -10.52
C GLY A 100 6.24 -9.25 -10.40
N GLY A 101 6.39 -8.25 -11.25
CA GLY A 101 5.70 -6.97 -11.14
C GLY A 101 6.16 -6.11 -9.96
N HIS A 102 5.53 -4.94 -9.81
CA HIS A 102 5.75 -4.02 -8.71
C HIS A 102 5.00 -4.46 -7.45
N ILE A 103 3.82 -5.06 -7.62
CA ILE A 103 2.94 -5.38 -6.50
C ILE A 103 2.79 -6.90 -6.37
N GLY A 104 3.08 -7.41 -5.18
CA GLY A 104 2.66 -8.74 -4.73
C GLY A 104 1.69 -8.60 -3.56
N TYR A 105 0.65 -9.44 -3.49
CA TYR A 105 -0.26 -9.46 -2.34
C TYR A 105 -0.83 -10.85 -2.10
N SER A 106 -1.20 -11.10 -0.86
CA SER A 106 -1.88 -12.33 -0.42
C SER A 106 -2.96 -11.98 0.58
N VAL A 107 -4.11 -12.65 0.47
CA VAL A 107 -5.26 -12.46 1.36
C VAL A 107 -5.57 -13.75 2.08
N ARG A 108 -5.70 -13.66 3.40
CA ARG A 108 -6.11 -14.71 4.34
C ARG A 108 -7.29 -15.50 3.75
N PRO A 109 -7.25 -16.85 3.69
CA PRO A 109 -8.27 -17.67 3.07
C PRO A 109 -9.71 -17.32 3.46
N SER A 110 -9.98 -17.17 4.76
CA SER A 110 -11.30 -16.78 5.29
C SER A 110 -11.75 -15.35 4.94
N ALA A 111 -10.83 -14.49 4.50
CA ALA A 111 -11.12 -13.12 4.09
C ALA A 111 -11.29 -12.95 2.56
N ARG A 112 -11.11 -14.01 1.77
CA ARG A 112 -11.22 -13.97 0.30
C ARG A 112 -12.66 -13.72 -0.14
N ARG A 113 -12.82 -13.27 -1.41
CA ARG A 113 -14.12 -12.97 -2.04
C ARG A 113 -14.95 -11.88 -1.34
N ARG A 114 -14.35 -11.12 -0.42
CA ARG A 114 -14.98 -9.99 0.30
C ARG A 114 -14.53 -8.62 -0.18
N GLY A 115 -13.86 -8.54 -1.33
CA GLY A 115 -13.34 -7.28 -1.88
C GLY A 115 -12.00 -6.80 -1.30
N VAL A 116 -11.44 -7.51 -0.29
CA VAL A 116 -10.20 -7.13 0.41
C VAL A 116 -9.02 -6.90 -0.54
N ALA A 117 -8.76 -7.82 -1.47
CA ALA A 117 -7.67 -7.69 -2.45
C ALA A 117 -7.91 -6.52 -3.43
N THR A 118 -9.15 -6.29 -3.83
CA THR A 118 -9.52 -5.20 -4.74
C THR A 118 -9.28 -3.85 -4.07
N TRP A 119 -9.71 -3.71 -2.82
CA TRP A 119 -9.47 -2.52 -2.02
C TRP A 119 -7.97 -2.29 -1.78
N ALA A 120 -7.23 -3.32 -1.35
CA ALA A 120 -5.80 -3.22 -1.07
C ALA A 120 -4.99 -2.82 -2.31
N LEU A 121 -5.31 -3.38 -3.48
CA LEU A 121 -4.66 -3.01 -4.73
C LEU A 121 -4.91 -1.53 -5.09
N GLY A 122 -6.13 -1.01 -4.89
CA GLY A 122 -6.43 0.40 -5.10
C GLY A 122 -5.58 1.33 -4.24
N GLU A 123 -5.48 1.03 -2.95
CA GLU A 123 -4.64 1.79 -2.00
C GLU A 123 -3.14 1.72 -2.34
N LEU A 124 -2.67 0.53 -2.77
CA LEU A 124 -1.27 0.36 -3.20
C LEU A 124 -0.96 1.17 -4.46
N LEU A 125 -1.91 1.34 -5.38
CA LEU A 125 -1.73 2.20 -6.55
C LEU A 125 -1.57 3.66 -6.14
N THR A 126 -2.39 4.14 -5.19
CA THR A 126 -2.23 5.49 -4.64
C THR A 126 -0.85 5.68 -4.01
N LYS A 127 -0.36 4.70 -3.24
CA LYS A 127 1.01 4.72 -2.69
C LYS A 127 2.09 4.68 -3.77
N ALA A 128 1.91 3.85 -4.81
CA ALA A 128 2.83 3.76 -5.94
C ALA A 128 2.97 5.09 -6.67
N ARG A 129 1.86 5.83 -6.84
CA ARG A 129 1.88 7.18 -7.38
C ARG A 129 2.72 8.14 -6.52
N GLY A 130 2.58 8.06 -5.20
CA GLY A 130 3.39 8.86 -4.25
C GLY A 130 4.89 8.59 -4.36
N LEU A 131 5.29 7.40 -4.83
CA LEU A 131 6.68 7.04 -5.14
C LEU A 131 7.14 7.49 -6.54
N GLY A 132 6.30 8.19 -7.30
CA GLY A 132 6.60 8.63 -8.66
C GLY A 132 6.44 7.53 -9.73
N LEU A 133 5.77 6.42 -9.42
CA LEU A 133 5.50 5.38 -10.41
C LEU A 133 4.32 5.80 -11.30
N ASP A 134 4.62 6.15 -12.55
CA ASP A 134 3.61 6.54 -13.55
C ASP A 134 2.83 5.34 -14.11
N ARG A 135 3.42 4.15 -14.08
CA ARG A 135 2.80 2.88 -14.45
C ARG A 135 3.25 1.76 -13.53
N VAL A 136 2.33 0.90 -13.15
CA VAL A 136 2.54 -0.21 -12.23
C VAL A 136 2.24 -1.52 -12.96
N LEU A 137 3.27 -2.37 -13.06
CA LEU A 137 3.13 -3.75 -13.52
C LEU A 137 2.62 -4.64 -12.38
N VAL A 138 1.56 -5.40 -12.62
CA VAL A 138 1.10 -6.47 -11.72
C VAL A 138 0.99 -7.76 -12.54
N THR A 139 1.46 -8.86 -11.97
CA THR A 139 1.43 -10.17 -12.61
C THR A 139 0.61 -11.15 -11.80
N CYS A 140 0.05 -12.16 -12.46
CA CYS A 140 -0.55 -13.31 -11.79
C CYS A 140 -0.37 -14.56 -12.65
N ASP A 141 -0.53 -15.74 -12.03
CA ASP A 141 -0.62 -16.99 -12.78
C ASP A 141 -1.81 -16.98 -13.75
N GLU A 142 -1.67 -17.70 -14.85
CA GLU A 142 -2.69 -17.78 -15.89
C GLU A 142 -4.03 -18.32 -15.39
N ASP A 143 -3.99 -19.31 -14.50
CA ASP A 143 -5.16 -19.93 -13.88
C ASP A 143 -5.70 -19.17 -12.67
N ASN A 144 -4.99 -18.14 -12.19
CA ASN A 144 -5.42 -17.30 -11.08
C ASN A 144 -6.42 -16.22 -11.53
N SER A 145 -7.63 -16.69 -11.89
CA SER A 145 -8.73 -15.82 -12.30
C SER A 145 -9.17 -14.82 -11.22
N GLY A 146 -8.89 -15.11 -9.94
CA GLY A 146 -9.18 -14.21 -8.82
C GLY A 146 -8.34 -12.95 -8.86
N SER A 147 -7.02 -13.10 -9.03
CA SER A 147 -6.11 -11.98 -9.19
C SER A 147 -6.32 -11.24 -10.50
N ALA A 148 -6.53 -11.95 -11.62
CA ALA A 148 -6.85 -11.32 -12.91
C ALA A 148 -8.03 -10.35 -12.82
N ARG A 149 -9.17 -10.80 -12.25
CA ARG A 149 -10.34 -9.94 -12.03
C ARG A 149 -10.07 -8.77 -11.08
N THR A 150 -9.24 -8.99 -10.06
CA THR A 150 -8.87 -7.95 -9.09
C THR A 150 -8.05 -6.85 -9.75
N ILE A 151 -7.10 -7.25 -10.60
CA ILE A 151 -6.23 -6.36 -11.36
C ILE A 151 -7.05 -5.57 -12.39
N GLU A 152 -7.89 -6.24 -13.17
CA GLU A 152 -8.75 -5.62 -14.20
C GLU A 152 -9.73 -4.61 -13.59
N ARG A 153 -10.32 -4.92 -12.41
CA ARG A 153 -11.19 -3.98 -11.68
C ARG A 153 -10.48 -2.71 -11.19
N ASN A 154 -9.17 -2.78 -11.01
CA ASN A 154 -8.33 -1.64 -10.65
C ASN A 154 -7.72 -0.96 -11.89
N GLY A 155 -8.28 -1.19 -13.08
CA GLY A 155 -7.82 -0.54 -14.32
C GLY A 155 -6.63 -1.22 -14.97
N GLY A 156 -6.31 -2.46 -14.59
CA GLY A 156 -5.26 -3.24 -15.24
C GLY A 156 -5.59 -3.57 -16.68
N VAL A 157 -4.72 -3.16 -17.60
CA VAL A 157 -4.75 -3.52 -19.02
C VAL A 157 -3.75 -4.64 -19.25
N LEU A 158 -4.23 -5.76 -19.78
CA LEU A 158 -3.38 -6.89 -20.13
C LEU A 158 -2.38 -6.48 -21.22
N GLU A 159 -1.09 -6.61 -20.92
CA GLU A 159 -0.01 -6.44 -21.89
C GLU A 159 0.15 -7.74 -22.70
N ASP A 160 0.42 -8.85 -22.00
CA ASP A 160 0.60 -10.16 -22.60
C ASP A 160 0.40 -11.31 -21.60
N VAL A 161 0.42 -12.52 -22.15
CA VAL A 161 0.57 -13.78 -21.42
C VAL A 161 1.88 -14.41 -21.88
N ARG A 162 2.72 -14.80 -20.93
CA ARG A 162 4.07 -15.30 -21.24
C ARG A 162 4.47 -16.47 -20.38
N THR A 163 5.17 -17.42 -20.98
CA THR A 163 5.82 -18.51 -20.26
C THR A 163 7.13 -18.02 -19.68
N THR A 164 7.32 -18.23 -18.38
CA THR A 164 8.55 -17.87 -17.65
C THR A 164 9.11 -19.11 -16.95
N ALA A 165 10.29 -19.00 -16.35
CA ALA A 165 10.83 -20.06 -15.50
C ALA A 165 9.95 -20.37 -14.27
N PHE A 166 8.97 -19.51 -13.96
CA PHE A 166 8.08 -19.60 -12.79
C PHE A 166 6.62 -19.86 -13.20
N GLY A 167 6.41 -20.44 -14.39
CA GLY A 167 5.09 -20.72 -14.96
C GLY A 167 4.61 -19.64 -15.93
N THR A 168 3.39 -19.83 -16.44
CA THR A 168 2.75 -18.89 -17.36
C THR A 168 2.13 -17.75 -16.57
N LYS A 169 2.60 -16.53 -16.84
CA LYS A 169 2.16 -15.31 -16.17
C LYS A 169 1.34 -14.43 -17.11
N ARG A 170 0.22 -13.92 -16.60
CA ARG A 170 -0.51 -12.80 -17.18
C ARG A 170 0.10 -11.51 -16.64
N ARG A 171 0.41 -10.57 -17.53
CA ARG A 171 1.05 -9.30 -17.17
C ARG A 171 0.13 -8.13 -17.47
N TYR A 172 -0.08 -7.28 -16.47
CA TYR A 172 -0.98 -6.14 -16.58
C TYR A 172 -0.29 -4.85 -16.20
N TRP A 173 -0.47 -3.81 -17.01
CA TRP A 173 -0.11 -2.46 -16.61
C TRP A 173 -1.33 -1.73 -16.09
N ILE A 174 -1.14 -1.06 -14.97
CA ILE A 174 -2.11 -0.16 -14.37
C ILE A 174 -1.48 1.24 -14.36
N THR A 175 -2.24 2.24 -14.78
CA THR A 175 -1.87 3.65 -14.52
C THR A 175 -2.45 4.01 -13.15
N PRO A 176 -1.62 4.31 -12.13
CA PRO A 176 -2.12 4.75 -10.84
C PRO A 176 -3.02 5.98 -10.97
N PRO A 177 -3.99 6.16 -10.06
CA PRO A 177 -4.79 7.38 -10.04
C PRO A 177 -3.86 8.60 -9.91
N PRO A 178 -4.25 9.75 -10.48
CA PRO A 178 -3.47 10.97 -10.32
C PRO A 178 -3.31 11.27 -8.84
N THR A 179 -2.13 11.76 -8.44
CA THR A 179 -1.91 12.24 -7.08
C THR A 179 -2.98 13.29 -6.80
N PRO A 180 -3.74 13.17 -5.71
CA PRO A 180 -4.58 14.29 -5.27
C PRO A 180 -3.66 15.52 -5.17
N PRO A 181 -4.09 16.70 -5.65
CA PRO A 181 -3.28 17.89 -5.47
C PRO A 181 -2.92 18.02 -3.99
N ALA A 182 -1.64 18.21 -3.68
CA ALA A 182 -1.21 18.48 -2.32
C ALA A 182 -2.10 19.57 -1.75
N LEU A 183 -2.53 19.41 -0.48
CA LEU A 183 -3.20 20.49 0.23
C LEU A 183 -2.34 21.76 0.05
N PRO A 184 -2.94 22.91 -0.29
CA PRO A 184 -2.20 24.15 -0.45
C PRO A 184 -1.30 24.37 0.77
N VAL A 185 0.02 24.40 0.56
CA VAL A 185 0.98 24.65 1.63
C VAL A 185 0.69 26.03 2.19
N MET A 186 0.35 26.11 3.48
CA MET A 186 0.03 27.37 4.12
C MET A 186 1.25 28.30 4.08
N GLY A 187 1.16 29.38 3.31
CA GLY A 187 2.06 30.51 3.49
C GLY A 187 1.79 31.21 4.83
N PRO A 188 2.68 32.11 5.29
CA PRO A 188 2.54 32.82 6.57
C PRO A 188 1.28 33.71 6.70
N GLY A 189 0.43 33.79 5.67
CA GLY A 189 -0.85 34.50 5.68
C GLY A 189 -2.11 33.61 5.67
N GLY A 190 -1.97 32.29 5.80
CA GLY A 190 -3.08 31.34 5.68
C GLY A 190 -3.40 30.94 4.24
N ILE A 191 -4.45 30.13 4.03
CA ILE A 191 -4.92 29.67 2.71
C ILE A 191 -5.73 30.79 2.04
N SER A 192 -5.43 31.11 0.78
CA SER A 192 -6.22 32.08 0.05
C SER A 192 -7.61 31.53 -0.28
N SER A 193 -8.59 32.42 -0.49
CA SER A 193 -9.93 31.99 -0.92
C SER A 193 -9.91 31.22 -2.24
N ASN A 194 -8.95 31.46 -3.13
CA ASN A 194 -8.85 30.74 -4.40
C ASN A 194 -8.30 29.33 -4.21
N GLU A 195 -7.32 29.17 -3.33
CA GLU A 195 -6.80 27.86 -2.95
C GLU A 195 -7.86 27.03 -2.23
N LEU A 196 -8.65 27.64 -1.35
CA LEU A 196 -9.76 26.95 -0.67
C LEU A 196 -10.85 26.49 -1.65
N ARG A 197 -11.16 27.29 -2.69
CA ARG A 197 -12.08 26.89 -3.76
C ARG A 197 -11.53 25.72 -4.57
N ALA A 198 -10.25 25.77 -4.94
CA ALA A 198 -9.60 24.71 -5.71
C ALA A 198 -9.61 23.39 -4.93
N TRP A 199 -9.26 23.44 -3.65
CA TRP A 199 -9.34 22.30 -2.75
C TRP A 199 -10.78 21.78 -2.60
N GLY A 200 -11.75 22.67 -2.33
CA GLY A 200 -13.14 22.26 -2.18
C GLY A 200 -13.69 21.55 -3.42
N ARG A 201 -13.34 22.01 -4.63
CA ARG A 201 -13.73 21.34 -5.87
C ARG A 201 -13.06 19.97 -6.03
N SER A 202 -11.82 19.81 -5.59
CA SER A 202 -11.17 18.48 -5.60
C SER A 202 -11.82 17.52 -4.60
N GLN A 203 -12.46 18.03 -3.55
CA GLN A 203 -13.27 17.26 -2.60
C GLN A 203 -14.75 17.08 -3.05
N GLY A 204 -15.10 17.55 -4.25
CA GLY A 204 -16.45 17.37 -4.83
C GLY A 204 -17.48 18.43 -4.42
N PHE A 205 -17.08 19.53 -3.78
CA PHE A 205 -17.99 20.64 -3.48
C PHE A 205 -18.29 21.46 -4.75
N ASP A 206 -19.56 21.82 -4.94
CA ASP A 206 -19.98 22.79 -5.95
C ASP A 206 -19.78 24.22 -5.43
N ILE A 207 -18.74 24.90 -5.91
CA ILE A 207 -18.29 26.20 -5.37
C ILE A 207 -18.21 27.24 -6.48
N PRO A 208 -18.88 28.40 -6.32
CA PRO A 208 -18.78 29.52 -7.27
C PRO A 208 -17.37 30.12 -7.35
N ASP A 209 -16.98 30.61 -8.54
CA ASP A 209 -15.67 31.22 -8.78
C ASP A 209 -15.41 32.50 -7.97
N ARG A 210 -16.47 33.18 -7.53
CA ARG A 210 -16.39 34.45 -6.80
C ARG A 210 -17.46 34.50 -5.71
N GLY A 211 -17.26 35.38 -4.73
CA GLY A 211 -18.20 35.59 -3.63
C GLY A 211 -17.80 34.87 -2.34
N ARG A 212 -18.69 34.91 -1.35
CA ARG A 212 -18.42 34.32 -0.03
C ARG A 212 -18.29 32.79 -0.12
N LEU A 213 -17.29 32.24 0.56
CA LEU A 213 -17.07 30.80 0.61
C LEU A 213 -18.16 30.13 1.48
N PRO A 214 -18.69 28.96 1.07
CA PRO A 214 -19.65 28.22 1.89
C PRO A 214 -19.06 27.88 3.27
N SER A 215 -19.84 28.04 4.34
CA SER A 215 -19.39 27.70 5.69
C SER A 215 -19.07 26.20 5.85
N GLU A 216 -19.71 25.34 5.05
CA GLU A 216 -19.43 23.91 5.02
C GLU A 216 -18.03 23.59 4.48
N LEU A 217 -17.58 24.36 3.48
CA LEU A 217 -16.23 24.25 2.92
C LEU A 217 -15.17 24.64 3.97
N LEU A 218 -15.41 25.74 4.70
CA LEU A 218 -14.50 26.19 5.76
C LEU A 218 -14.38 25.16 6.89
N ARG A 219 -15.51 24.59 7.33
CA ARG A 219 -15.50 23.53 8.35
C ARG A 219 -14.87 22.23 7.86
N ALA A 220 -15.06 21.88 6.58
CA ALA A 220 -14.40 20.72 5.98
C ALA A 220 -12.88 20.91 5.94
N TRP A 221 -12.44 22.13 5.63
CA TRP A 221 -11.03 22.49 5.65
C TRP A 221 -10.43 22.44 7.04
N GLU A 222 -11.09 23.03 8.05
CA GLU A 222 -10.63 23.00 9.45
C GLU A 222 -10.42 21.56 9.94
N ARG A 223 -11.39 20.66 9.68
CA ARG A 223 -11.24 19.24 10.03
C ARG A 223 -10.06 18.57 9.32
N ALA A 224 -9.91 18.83 8.01
CA ALA A 224 -8.80 18.26 7.24
C ALA A 224 -7.43 18.73 7.75
N THR A 225 -7.33 19.99 8.21
CA THR A 225 -6.09 20.50 8.80
C THR A 225 -5.83 19.98 10.22
N GLU A 226 -6.89 19.76 11.01
CA GLU A 226 -6.76 19.17 12.34
C GLU A 226 -6.30 17.71 12.26
N GLU A 227 -6.85 16.92 11.32
CA GLU A 227 -6.44 15.53 11.09
C GLU A 227 -4.96 15.43 10.72
N VAL A 228 -4.48 16.27 9.80
CA VAL A 228 -3.06 16.30 9.40
C VAL A 228 -2.17 16.75 10.56
N ALA A 229 -2.56 17.77 11.32
CA ALA A 229 -1.79 18.22 12.48
C ALA A 229 -1.70 17.13 13.56
N THR A 230 -2.78 16.34 13.76
CA THR A 230 -2.73 15.19 14.67
C THR A 230 -1.84 14.05 14.17
N GLU A 231 -1.75 13.85 12.85
CA GLU A 231 -0.87 12.86 12.24
C GLU A 231 0.62 13.27 12.34
N GLU A 232 0.93 14.56 12.11
CA GLU A 232 2.30 15.11 12.22
C GLU A 232 2.81 15.08 13.68
N VAL A 233 1.99 15.50 14.65
CA VAL A 233 2.36 15.44 16.07
C VAL A 233 2.54 13.99 16.53
N ALA A 234 1.71 13.07 16.05
CA ALA A 234 1.88 11.64 16.35
C ALA A 234 3.15 11.04 15.71
N THR A 235 3.64 11.59 14.60
CA THR A 235 4.91 11.18 13.97
C THR A 235 6.13 11.79 14.65
N GLU A 236 6.06 13.05 15.12
CA GLU A 236 7.13 13.68 15.92
C GLU A 236 7.28 13.04 17.30
N GLU A 237 6.18 12.80 18.04
CA GLU A 237 6.25 12.13 19.35
C GLU A 237 6.76 10.68 19.26
N ALA A 238 6.55 10.02 18.11
CA ALA A 238 7.10 8.69 17.85
C ALA A 238 8.61 8.75 17.53
N GLY A 239 9.09 9.86 16.97
CA GLY A 239 10.50 10.13 16.72
C GLY A 239 11.29 10.46 17.99
N GLU A 240 10.74 11.32 18.86
CA GLU A 240 11.40 11.72 20.13
C GLU A 240 11.48 10.60 21.17
N ARG A 241 10.59 9.60 21.11
CA ARG A 241 10.66 8.41 21.99
C ARG A 241 11.64 7.34 21.52
N ALA A 242 12.25 7.53 20.36
CA ALA A 242 13.23 6.62 19.76
C ALA A 242 14.69 7.11 19.89
N GLU A 243 14.92 8.30 20.46
CA GLU A 243 16.23 8.83 20.90
C GLU A 243 16.46 8.61 22.41
#